data_AF-A0A800AYJ8-F1
#
_entry.id   AF-A0A800AYJ8-F1
#
_cell.length_a   1.000
_cell.length_b   1.000
_cell.length_c   1.000
_cell.angle_alpha   90.00
_cell.angle_beta   90.00
_cell.angle_gamma   90.00
#
_symmetry.space_group_name_H-M   'P 1'
#
loop_
_entity.id
_entity.type
_entity.pdbx_description
1 polymer ?
#
loop_
_entity_poly.entity_id
_entity_poly.type
_entity_poly.pdbx_seq_one_letter_code
_entity_poly.pdbx_strand_id
1 'polypeptide(L)'
;MKKIILLVLAFTLALSINAQDKKEVFKKTLKVEGRIMYDFNFLSAGDDYNLSGNEFRRMRLSAKGKISKNVSYAADFDFAGSKIAYRNVYLKLTAPDKLGSLMIGSFPEPTGLDMMTSSKYITFVERAMMYATQGGKYGAGFRYDNYNLADGKVGLQLAYTFNGGSNTAFKDVD
;
A
#
# COMPACT_ATOMS: atom_id res chain seq x y z
N MET A 1 17.15 -5.87 -17.70
CA MET A 1 16.67 -7.21 -17.28
C MET A 1 17.69 -8.00 -16.44
N LYS A 2 18.91 -8.28 -16.92
CA LYS A 2 19.92 -9.07 -16.18
C LYS A 2 20.27 -8.54 -14.75
N LYS A 3 20.27 -7.22 -14.54
CA LYS A 3 20.57 -6.60 -13.23
C LYS A 3 19.46 -6.76 -12.18
N ILE A 4 18.19 -6.78 -12.61
CA ILE A 4 17.03 -6.97 -11.71
C ILE A 4 16.95 -8.43 -11.24
N ILE A 5 17.25 -9.37 -12.15
CA ILE A 5 17.32 -10.80 -11.83
C ILE A 5 18.40 -11.05 -10.77
N LEU A 6 19.57 -10.40 -10.88
CA LEU A 6 20.64 -10.53 -9.88
C LEU A 6 20.20 -10.06 -8.48
N LEU A 7 19.47 -8.95 -8.39
CA LEU A 7 19.01 -8.41 -7.11
C LEU A 7 17.97 -9.33 -6.44
N VAL A 8 17.01 -9.83 -7.23
CA VAL A 8 16.01 -10.80 -6.75
C VAL A 8 16.69 -12.10 -6.32
N LEU A 9 17.66 -12.58 -7.10
CA LEU A 9 18.41 -13.80 -6.79
C LEU A 9 19.24 -13.65 -5.50
N ALA A 10 19.91 -12.50 -5.32
CA ALA A 10 20.64 -12.18 -4.10
C ALA A 10 19.72 -12.07 -2.88
N PHE A 11 18.52 -11.49 -3.06
CA PHE A 11 17.51 -11.41 -2.00
C PHE A 11 16.98 -12.80 -1.61
N THR A 12 16.74 -13.68 -2.59
CA THR A 12 16.36 -15.08 -2.33
C THR A 12 17.49 -15.86 -1.67
N LEU A 13 18.75 -15.66 -2.07
CA LEU A 13 19.90 -16.33 -1.45
C LEU A 13 20.08 -15.91 0.01
N ALA A 14 19.93 -14.62 0.31
CA ALA A 14 20.00 -14.09 1.68
C ALA A 14 18.86 -14.62 2.58
N LEU A 15 17.67 -14.85 2.01
CA LEU A 15 16.56 -15.51 2.70
C LEU A 15 16.87 -16.99 2.96
N SER A 16 17.47 -17.69 1.99
CA SER A 16 17.81 -19.12 2.11
C SER A 16 18.92 -19.40 3.12
N ILE A 17 19.98 -18.58 3.14
CA ILE A 17 21.11 -18.74 4.08
C ILE A 17 20.64 -18.58 5.54
N ASN A 18 19.69 -17.69 5.80
CA ASN A 18 19.13 -17.47 7.14
C ASN A 18 18.04 -18.48 7.54
N ALA A 19 17.52 -19.26 6.59
CA ALA A 19 16.46 -20.24 6.84
C ALA A 19 16.97 -21.54 7.48
N GLN A 20 18.29 -21.81 7.45
CA GLN A 20 18.83 -23.09 7.89
C GLN A 20 18.99 -23.25 9.42
N ASP A 21 18.92 -22.18 10.23
CA ASP A 21 19.32 -22.26 11.65
C ASP A 21 18.26 -21.89 12.72
N LYS A 22 16.98 -21.67 12.38
CA LYS A 22 15.95 -21.41 13.41
C LYS A 22 14.67 -22.17 13.11
N LYS A 23 14.25 -23.03 14.05
CA LYS A 23 12.90 -23.63 14.10
C LYS A 23 11.87 -22.59 13.64
N GLU A 24 11.31 -22.79 12.46
CA GLU A 24 10.30 -21.93 11.84
C GLU A 24 9.06 -21.89 12.74
N VAL A 25 8.99 -20.91 13.64
CA VAL A 25 7.76 -20.64 14.39
C VAL A 25 6.81 -19.96 13.42
N PHE A 26 5.92 -20.76 12.82
CA PHE A 26 4.86 -20.32 11.94
C PHE A 26 3.91 -19.38 12.71
N LYS A 27 4.23 -18.09 12.75
CA LYS A 27 3.48 -17.09 13.52
C LYS A 27 2.32 -16.56 12.68
N LYS A 28 1.26 -17.37 12.58
CA LYS A 28 0.03 -16.96 11.89
C LYS A 28 -0.72 -15.93 12.72
N THR A 29 -0.96 -14.76 12.13
CA THR A 29 -1.87 -13.76 12.69
C THR A 29 -2.84 -13.30 11.62
N LEU A 30 -4.06 -12.99 12.05
CA LEU A 30 -5.08 -12.36 11.23
C LEU A 30 -5.67 -11.22 12.04
N LYS A 31 -5.67 -10.03 11.46
CA LYS A 31 -6.38 -8.87 11.96
C LYS A 31 -7.34 -8.41 10.87
N VAL A 32 -8.62 -8.49 11.18
CA VAL A 32 -9.67 -7.92 10.35
C VAL A 32 -9.98 -6.53 10.88
N GLU A 33 -10.02 -5.55 9.99
CA GLU A 33 -10.36 -4.17 10.29
C GLU A 33 -11.35 -3.64 9.28
N GLY A 34 -12.17 -2.69 9.69
CA GLY A 34 -13.10 -1.98 8.82
C GLY A 34 -12.93 -0.47 8.93
N ARG A 35 -13.44 0.25 7.93
CA ARG A 35 -13.54 1.72 7.99
C ARG A 35 -14.76 2.17 7.22
N ILE A 36 -15.56 3.02 7.85
CA ILE A 36 -16.68 3.71 7.21
C ILE A 36 -16.46 5.20 7.39
N MET A 37 -16.54 5.95 6.30
CA MET A 37 -16.52 7.42 6.25
C MET A 37 -17.70 7.84 5.38
N TYR A 38 -18.61 8.61 5.97
CA TYR A 38 -19.82 9.09 5.33
C TYR A 38 -19.87 10.61 5.48
N ASP A 39 -19.85 11.28 4.33
CA ASP A 39 -19.62 12.71 4.25
C ASP A 39 -20.89 13.39 3.76
N PHE A 40 -21.13 14.59 4.31
CA PHE A 40 -22.18 15.50 3.86
C PHE A 40 -21.51 16.81 3.49
N ASN A 41 -21.77 17.27 2.27
CA ASN A 41 -21.16 18.44 1.70
C ASN A 41 -22.23 19.49 1.41
N PHE A 42 -21.96 20.72 1.82
CA PHE A 42 -22.73 21.91 1.49
C PHE A 42 -21.75 22.98 1.07
N LEU A 43 -21.78 23.33 -0.22
CA LEU A 43 -20.97 24.39 -0.80
C LEU A 43 -21.90 25.45 -1.38
N SER A 44 -21.61 26.71 -1.08
CA SER A 44 -22.26 27.86 -1.70
C SER A 44 -21.18 28.81 -2.20
N ALA A 45 -21.32 29.28 -3.45
CA ALA A 45 -20.43 30.27 -4.04
C ALA A 45 -21.24 31.30 -4.84
N GLY A 46 -21.57 32.42 -4.18
CA GLY A 46 -22.47 33.43 -4.74
C GLY A 46 -23.92 32.94 -4.80
N ASP A 47 -24.76 33.67 -5.53
CA ASP A 47 -26.20 33.41 -5.55
C ASP A 47 -26.58 32.18 -6.39
N ASP A 48 -25.76 31.81 -7.37
CA ASP A 48 -26.10 30.80 -8.39
C ASP A 48 -25.44 29.43 -8.18
N TYR A 49 -24.44 29.31 -7.30
CA TYR A 49 -23.73 28.05 -7.09
C TYR A 49 -24.01 27.50 -5.70
N ASN A 50 -25.00 26.62 -5.60
CA ASN A 50 -25.30 25.88 -4.39
C ASN A 50 -25.20 24.37 -4.67
N LEU A 51 -24.19 23.72 -4.11
CA LEU A 51 -23.96 22.29 -4.19
C LEU A 51 -24.26 21.65 -2.83
N SER A 52 -25.16 20.68 -2.81
CA SER A 52 -25.35 19.82 -1.64
C SER A 52 -25.28 18.36 -2.07
N GLY A 53 -24.75 17.52 -1.20
CA GLY A 53 -24.62 16.10 -1.50
C GLY A 53 -24.09 15.31 -0.32
N ASN A 54 -24.20 14.00 -0.45
CA ASN A 54 -23.71 13.06 0.53
C ASN A 54 -23.12 11.86 -0.19
N GLU A 55 -22.06 11.28 0.37
CA GLU A 55 -21.45 10.09 -0.17
C GLU A 55 -20.79 9.25 0.92
N PHE A 56 -20.73 7.95 0.68
CA PHE A 56 -19.75 7.13 1.38
C PHE A 56 -18.39 7.38 0.74
N ARG A 57 -17.61 8.27 1.34
CA ARG A 57 -16.22 8.53 0.92
C ARG A 57 -15.38 7.26 0.97
N ARG A 58 -15.59 6.40 1.99
CA ARG A 58 -14.92 5.10 2.12
C ARG A 58 -15.80 4.09 2.83
N MET A 59 -15.83 2.88 2.30
CA MET A 59 -16.38 1.71 2.98
C MET A 59 -15.40 0.57 2.80
N ARG A 60 -14.45 0.41 3.72
CA ARG A 60 -13.34 -0.53 3.57
C ARG A 60 -13.44 -1.72 4.49
N LEU A 61 -13.05 -2.87 3.98
CA LEU A 61 -12.73 -4.07 4.74
C LEU A 61 -11.30 -4.49 4.46
N SER A 62 -10.55 -4.74 5.53
CA SER A 62 -9.13 -5.01 5.52
C SER A 62 -8.82 -6.30 6.26
N ALA A 63 -8.04 -7.18 5.65
CA ALA A 63 -7.45 -8.34 6.30
C ALA A 63 -5.93 -8.25 6.22
N LYS A 64 -5.26 -8.18 7.37
CA LYS A 64 -3.79 -8.09 7.43
C LYS A 64 -3.22 -8.99 8.51
N GLY A 65 -1.99 -9.43 8.32
CA GLY A 65 -1.37 -10.31 9.30
C GLY A 65 -0.01 -10.85 8.89
N LYS A 66 0.43 -11.86 9.63
CA LYS A 66 1.67 -12.58 9.39
C LYS A 66 1.36 -14.02 9.03
N ILE A 67 2.06 -14.56 8.04
CA ILE A 67 2.02 -15.98 7.68
C ILE A 67 3.16 -16.69 8.41
N SER A 68 4.34 -16.09 8.38
CA SER A 68 5.53 -16.55 9.11
C SER A 68 6.22 -15.38 9.81
N LYS A 69 7.35 -15.63 10.48
CA LYS A 69 8.14 -14.60 11.16
C LYS A 69 8.51 -13.43 10.23
N ASN A 70 8.84 -13.75 8.98
CA ASN A 70 9.39 -12.82 7.98
C ASN A 70 8.41 -12.49 6.84
N VAL A 71 7.23 -13.13 6.80
CA VAL A 71 6.23 -12.92 5.74
C VAL A 71 4.95 -12.34 6.32
N SER A 72 4.57 -11.16 5.85
CA SER A 72 3.32 -10.47 6.20
C SER A 72 2.46 -10.24 4.97
N TYR A 73 1.17 -10.02 5.15
CA TYR A 73 0.22 -9.75 4.07
C TYR A 73 -0.77 -8.65 4.44
N ALA A 74 -1.34 -8.02 3.43
CA ALA A 74 -2.49 -7.14 3.54
C ALA A 74 -3.39 -7.32 2.31
N ALA A 75 -4.71 -7.29 2.54
CA ALA A 75 -5.74 -7.28 1.53
C ALA A 75 -6.83 -6.28 1.96
N ASP A 76 -6.90 -5.14 1.26
CA ASP A 76 -7.81 -4.04 1.53
C ASP A 76 -8.74 -3.81 0.33
N PHE A 77 -10.04 -3.92 0.58
CA PHE A 77 -11.10 -3.67 -0.41
C PHE A 77 -11.95 -2.47 0.01
N ASP A 78 -12.27 -1.59 -0.94
CA ASP A 78 -13.13 -0.43 -0.79
C ASP A 78 -14.41 -0.64 -1.60
N PHE A 79 -15.54 -0.53 -0.92
CA PHE A 79 -16.88 -0.71 -1.47
C PHE A 79 -17.59 0.63 -1.69
N ALA A 80 -16.92 1.75 -1.39
CA ALA A 80 -17.43 3.07 -1.74
C ALA A 80 -17.46 3.26 -3.27
N GLY A 81 -18.53 3.88 -3.77
CA GLY A 81 -18.72 4.15 -5.20
C GLY A 81 -19.41 3.01 -5.96
N SER A 82 -19.26 3.01 -7.29
CA SER A 82 -19.99 2.08 -8.18
C SER A 82 -19.27 0.77 -8.46
N LYS A 83 -17.99 0.65 -8.09
CA LYS A 83 -17.14 -0.52 -8.32
C LYS A 83 -16.30 -0.79 -7.08
N ILE A 84 -16.05 -2.06 -6.80
CA ILE A 84 -15.17 -2.46 -5.70
C ILE A 84 -13.72 -2.19 -6.10
N ALA A 85 -13.03 -1.33 -5.34
CA ALA A 85 -11.62 -1.03 -5.54
C ALA A 85 -10.76 -1.85 -4.57
N TYR A 86 -9.57 -2.26 -5.00
CA TYR A 86 -8.56 -2.89 -4.14
C TYR A 86 -7.36 -1.95 -4.02
N ARG A 87 -6.89 -1.74 -2.79
CA ARG A 87 -5.85 -0.74 -2.51
C ARG A 87 -4.52 -1.40 -2.15
N ASN A 88 -4.47 -2.00 -0.97
CA ASN A 88 -3.33 -2.76 -0.50
C ASN A 88 -3.62 -4.24 -0.65
N VAL A 89 -3.07 -4.87 -1.68
CA VAL A 89 -3.14 -6.33 -1.86
C VAL A 89 -1.74 -6.82 -2.15
N TYR A 90 -0.98 -7.11 -1.09
CA TYR A 90 0.44 -7.44 -1.22
C TYR A 90 0.91 -8.47 -0.19
N LEU A 91 2.03 -9.10 -0.53
CA LEU A 91 2.90 -9.82 0.39
C LEU A 91 4.14 -8.99 0.70
N LYS A 92 4.57 -9.00 1.96
CA LYS A 92 5.77 -8.32 2.44
C LYS A 92 6.74 -9.34 3.02
N LEU A 93 7.89 -9.47 2.39
CA LEU A 93 9.04 -10.27 2.81
C LEU A 93 10.01 -9.35 3.56
N THR A 94 10.22 -9.60 4.85
CA THR A 94 11.14 -8.82 5.67
C THR A 94 12.43 -9.61 5.86
N ALA A 95 13.54 -9.06 5.38
CA ALA A 95 14.84 -9.70 5.54
C ALA A 95 15.31 -9.59 7.01
N PRO A 96 16.08 -10.58 7.50
CA PRO A 96 16.77 -10.47 8.77
C PRO A 96 17.86 -9.36 8.72
N ASP A 97 18.35 -8.96 9.90
CA ASP A 97 19.55 -8.12 10.07
C ASP A 97 19.57 -6.78 9.33
N LYS A 98 18.49 -6.00 9.48
CA LYS A 98 18.37 -4.62 8.97
C LYS A 98 18.49 -4.47 7.43
N LEU A 99 18.43 -5.57 6.67
CA LEU A 99 18.46 -5.55 5.20
C LEU A 99 17.17 -5.03 4.56
N GLY A 100 16.17 -4.64 5.35
CA GLY A 100 14.93 -4.03 4.87
C GLY A 100 13.85 -5.06 4.52
N SER A 101 12.97 -4.68 3.60
CA SER A 101 11.82 -5.50 3.20
C SER A 101 11.46 -5.31 1.75
N LEU A 102 11.01 -6.38 1.11
CA LEU A 102 10.48 -6.41 -0.25
C LEU A 102 8.97 -6.66 -0.19
N MET A 103 8.20 -5.78 -0.80
CA MET A 103 6.76 -5.94 -1.04
C MET A 103 6.51 -6.33 -2.48
N ILE A 104 5.58 -7.24 -2.68
CA ILE A 104 5.14 -7.74 -3.99
C ILE A 104 3.63 -7.73 -4.03
N GLY A 105 3.03 -7.06 -5.01
CA GLY A 105 1.59 -6.92 -5.17
C GLY A 105 1.18 -5.47 -5.38
N SER A 106 -0.08 -5.14 -5.09
CA SER A 106 -0.63 -3.78 -5.16
C SER A 106 -0.40 -3.02 -3.86
N PHE A 107 0.23 -1.86 -3.96
CA PHE A 107 0.51 -0.97 -2.83
C PHE A 107 0.50 0.50 -3.28
N PRO A 108 0.37 1.46 -2.34
CA PRO A 108 0.50 2.87 -2.65
C PRO A 108 1.92 3.18 -3.15
N GLU A 109 2.01 3.93 -4.25
CA GLU A 109 3.28 4.42 -4.74
C GLU A 109 3.87 5.45 -3.77
N PRO A 110 5.19 5.41 -3.52
CA PRO A 110 5.86 6.26 -2.55
C PRO A 110 6.13 7.67 -3.10
N THR A 111 5.08 8.36 -3.51
CA THR A 111 5.17 9.64 -4.23
C THR A 111 5.01 10.87 -3.33
N GLY A 112 4.83 10.68 -2.03
CA GLY A 112 4.75 11.76 -1.06
C GLY A 112 4.12 11.34 0.27
N LEU A 113 4.24 12.21 1.27
CA LEU A 113 3.72 11.94 2.62
C LEU A 113 2.19 11.80 2.63
N ASP A 114 1.48 12.60 1.84
CA ASP A 114 0.02 12.58 1.78
C ASP A 114 -0.50 11.23 1.22
N MET A 115 0.17 10.70 0.20
CA MET A 115 -0.11 9.37 -0.37
C MET A 115 0.20 8.25 0.63
N MET A 116 1.35 8.34 1.31
CA MET A 116 1.81 7.34 2.26
C MET A 116 1.07 7.37 3.60
N THR A 117 0.44 8.49 3.94
CA THR A 117 -0.38 8.63 5.14
C THR A 117 -1.70 7.91 4.95
N SER A 118 -2.04 7.04 5.90
CA SER A 118 -3.34 6.39 5.91
C SER A 118 -4.43 7.44 5.95
N SER A 119 -5.46 7.29 5.10
CA SER A 119 -6.60 8.20 5.07
C SER A 119 -7.42 8.23 6.37
N LYS A 120 -7.08 7.41 7.38
CA LYS A 120 -7.64 7.50 8.74
C LYS A 120 -7.07 8.67 9.53
N TYR A 121 -5.86 9.09 9.16
CA TYR A 121 -5.04 10.03 9.92
C TYR A 121 -4.64 11.26 9.08
N ILE A 122 -5.30 11.48 7.95
CA ILE A 122 -5.19 12.76 7.25
C ILE A 122 -5.88 13.84 8.10
N THR A 123 -5.30 15.04 8.13
CA THR A 123 -5.79 16.14 8.96
C THR A 123 -7.10 16.73 8.42
N PHE A 124 -7.22 16.82 7.10
CA PHE A 124 -8.39 17.36 6.41
C PHE A 124 -9.28 16.23 5.88
N VAL A 125 -10.54 16.55 5.56
CA VAL A 125 -11.50 15.59 4.99
C VAL A 125 -10.96 15.01 3.67
N GLU A 126 -10.38 15.87 2.84
CA GLU A 126 -9.73 15.52 1.58
C GLU A 126 -8.21 15.61 1.62
N ARG A 127 -7.56 14.86 0.71
CA ARG A 127 -6.14 15.02 0.41
C ARG A 127 -5.89 16.28 -0.39
N ALA A 128 -4.64 16.73 -0.45
CA ALA A 128 -4.29 17.94 -1.18
C ALA A 128 -4.64 17.83 -2.67
N MET A 129 -4.93 18.95 -3.34
CA MET A 129 -5.32 18.96 -4.76
C MET A 129 -4.32 18.25 -5.68
N MET A 130 -3.03 18.29 -5.34
CA MET A 130 -1.98 17.56 -6.08
C MET A 130 -2.19 16.03 -6.09
N TYR A 131 -2.90 15.49 -5.09
CA TYR A 131 -3.31 14.09 -5.07
C TYR A 131 -4.31 13.80 -6.20
N ALA A 132 -5.24 14.71 -6.50
CA ALA A 132 -6.26 14.49 -7.52
C ALA A 132 -5.64 14.34 -8.91
N THR A 133 -4.58 15.09 -9.21
CA THR A 133 -3.91 15.12 -10.52
C THR A 133 -2.73 14.14 -10.62
N GLN A 134 -2.36 13.47 -9.53
CA GLN A 134 -1.30 12.47 -9.51
C GLN A 134 -1.75 11.16 -10.17
N GLY A 135 -1.07 10.76 -11.25
CA GLY A 135 -1.17 9.41 -11.79
C GLY A 135 -0.40 8.39 -10.92
N GLY A 136 -0.77 7.11 -11.02
CA GLY A 136 -0.04 6.04 -10.32
C GLY A 136 -0.17 6.13 -8.79
N LYS A 137 -1.40 6.20 -8.27
CA LYS A 137 -1.62 6.23 -6.80
C LYS A 137 -1.35 4.86 -6.20
N TYR A 138 -1.98 3.84 -6.76
CA TYR A 138 -1.77 2.45 -6.41
C TYR A 138 -1.39 1.68 -7.68
N GLY A 139 -0.48 0.74 -7.53
CA GLY A 139 -0.03 -0.08 -8.64
C GLY A 139 0.49 -1.42 -8.17
N ALA A 140 0.34 -2.44 -9.03
CA ALA A 140 0.97 -3.73 -8.79
C ALA A 140 2.45 -3.69 -9.18
N GLY A 141 3.31 -4.22 -8.33
CA GLY A 141 4.74 -4.28 -8.64
C GLY A 141 5.59 -4.74 -7.47
N PHE A 142 6.79 -4.17 -7.41
CA PHE A 142 7.80 -4.46 -6.39
C PHE A 142 8.19 -3.18 -5.65
N ARG A 143 8.29 -3.26 -4.33
CA ARG A 143 8.77 -2.14 -3.52
C ARG A 143 9.76 -2.62 -2.47
N TYR A 144 10.90 -1.96 -2.41
CA TYR A 144 11.93 -2.17 -1.41
C TYR A 144 11.92 -1.02 -0.42
N ASP A 145 11.85 -1.34 0.87
CA ASP A 145 11.89 -0.40 1.98
C ASP A 145 13.02 -0.79 2.95
N ASN A 146 13.94 0.13 3.22
CA ASN A 146 14.94 -0.01 4.28
C ASN A 146 15.09 1.29 5.07
N TYR A 147 14.62 1.30 6.32
CA TYR A 147 14.67 2.46 7.21
C TYR A 147 15.81 2.41 8.24
N ASN A 148 16.73 1.44 8.12
CA ASN A 148 17.79 1.21 9.10
C ASN A 148 19.20 1.50 8.54
N LEU A 149 19.30 2.23 7.42
CA LEU A 149 20.60 2.60 6.86
C LEU A 149 21.31 3.61 7.77
N ALA A 150 22.62 3.47 7.92
CA ALA A 150 23.44 4.29 8.82
C ALA A 150 22.85 4.37 10.24
N ASP A 151 22.54 3.21 10.82
CA ASP A 151 21.90 3.06 12.14
C ASP A 151 20.57 3.80 12.28
N GLY A 152 19.80 3.85 11.19
CA GLY A 152 18.46 4.46 11.16
C GLY A 152 18.45 5.96 10.91
N LYS A 153 19.61 6.57 10.65
CA LYS A 153 19.69 7.97 10.24
C LYS A 153 19.16 8.19 8.83
N VAL A 154 19.17 7.14 8.00
CA VAL A 154 18.75 7.21 6.61
C VAL A 154 17.74 6.10 6.31
N GLY A 155 16.68 6.47 5.59
CA GLY A 155 15.75 5.54 4.99
C GLY A 155 15.82 5.59 3.47
N LEU A 156 15.72 4.43 2.84
CA LEU A 156 15.60 4.28 1.39
C LEU A 156 14.31 3.53 1.07
N GLN A 157 13.60 4.07 0.09
CA GLN A 157 12.36 3.50 -0.44
C GLN A 157 12.42 3.57 -1.96
N LEU A 158 12.23 2.42 -2.60
CA LEU A 158 12.24 2.28 -4.05
C LEU A 158 11.03 1.45 -4.46
N ALA A 159 10.24 1.94 -5.40
CA ALA A 159 9.11 1.20 -5.96
C ALA A 159 9.19 1.17 -7.48
N TYR A 160 8.83 0.04 -8.05
CA TYR A 160 8.62 -0.14 -9.47
C TYR A 160 7.26 -0.81 -9.66
N THR A 161 6.32 -0.02 -10.15
CA THR A 161 4.92 -0.39 -10.34
C THR A 161 4.56 -0.37 -11.80
N PHE A 162 3.64 -1.26 -12.17
CA PHE A 162 3.03 -1.30 -13.48
C PHE A 162 1.58 -0.88 -13.32
N ASN A 163 1.12 -0.01 -14.22
CA ASN A 163 -0.28 0.34 -14.27
C ASN A 163 -1.00 -0.67 -15.17
N GLY A 164 -1.95 -1.43 -14.62
CA GLY A 164 -2.69 -2.42 -15.39
C GLY A 164 -3.53 -1.78 -16.49
N GLY A 165 -3.51 -2.36 -17.69
CA GLY A 165 -4.48 -2.05 -18.75
C GLY A 165 -5.90 -2.52 -18.37
N SER A 166 -6.93 -2.04 -19.07
CA SER A 166 -8.35 -2.37 -18.84
C SER A 166 -8.68 -3.87 -18.82
N ASN A 167 -7.80 -4.72 -19.35
CA ASN A 167 -7.93 -6.17 -19.40
C ASN A 167 -6.95 -6.93 -18.47
N THR A 168 -6.29 -6.25 -17.54
CA THR A 168 -5.33 -6.88 -16.60
C THR A 168 -5.77 -6.68 -15.15
N ALA A 169 -5.52 -7.69 -14.31
CA ALA A 169 -6.16 -7.88 -13.01
C ALA A 169 -5.76 -6.89 -11.88
N PHE A 170 -4.98 -5.84 -12.17
CA PHE A 170 -4.41 -4.94 -11.15
C PHE A 170 -4.37 -3.45 -11.55
N LYS A 171 -5.48 -2.91 -12.04
CA LYS A 171 -5.73 -1.46 -12.13
C LYS A 171 -6.59 -0.95 -10.96
N ASP A 172 -6.05 -0.03 -10.16
CA ASP A 172 -6.82 0.71 -9.16
C ASP A 172 -7.99 1.45 -9.81
N VAL A 173 -9.17 1.36 -9.21
CA VAL A 173 -10.41 1.93 -9.75
C VAL A 173 -10.63 3.26 -9.06
N ASP A 174 -9.87 4.28 -9.49
CA ASP A 174 -10.10 5.70 -9.19
C ASP A 174 -9.93 6.53 -10.47
#